data_AF-A0A2R6T7B8-F1
#
_entry.id   AF-A0A2R6T7B8-F1
#
_cell.length_a   1.000
_cell.length_b   1.000
_cell.length_c   1.000
_cell.angle_alpha   90.00
_cell.angle_beta   90.00
_cell.angle_gamma   90.00
#
_symmetry.space_group_name_H-M   'P 1'
#
loop_
_entity.id
_entity.type
_entity.pdbx_description
1 polymer ?
#
loop_
_entity_poly.entity_id
_entity_poly.type
_entity_poly.pdbx_seq_one_letter_code
_entity_poly.pdbx_strand_id
1 'polypeptide(L)'
;MKLVIDTNILMSSLMKEGKTREIILGGEHDLLSPDFLRREIKKHEDLILDKSNLSQDEFEILLTLLLEEIEVVHVDDYEDKLSEVRKCFARFKGCSLSCFRNRRGLFNLER
;
A
#
# COMPACT_ATOMS: atom_id res chain seq x y z
N MET A 1 -18.33 1.10 5.68
CA MET A 1 -18.15 0.79 4.23
C MET A 1 -16.74 0.25 4.09
N LYS A 2 -16.56 -0.85 3.34
CA LYS A 2 -15.24 -1.45 3.16
C LYS A 2 -14.46 -0.74 2.05
N LEU A 3 -13.27 -0.26 2.35
CA LEU A 3 -12.39 0.47 1.44
C LEU A 3 -11.03 -0.23 1.36
N VAL A 4 -10.61 -0.56 0.14
CA VAL A 4 -9.27 -1.10 -0.10
C VAL A 4 -8.31 0.07 -0.32
N ILE A 5 -7.30 0.18 0.54
CA ILE A 5 -6.30 1.24 0.51
C ILE A 5 -5.00 0.73 -0.14
N ASP A 6 -4.54 1.50 -1.14
CA ASP A 6 -3.20 1.36 -1.73
C ASP A 6 -2.13 1.91 -0.76
N THR A 7 -0.97 1.26 -0.69
CA THR A 7 0.19 1.76 0.04
C THR A 7 0.51 3.23 -0.28
N ASN A 8 0.29 3.69 -1.52
CA ASN A 8 0.52 5.09 -1.90
C ASN A 8 -0.30 6.10 -1.06
N ILE A 9 -1.53 5.72 -0.69
CA ILE A 9 -2.39 6.55 0.16
C ILE A 9 -1.82 6.60 1.57
N LEU A 10 -1.36 5.47 2.10
CA LEU A 10 -0.72 5.36 3.41
C LEU A 10 0.61 6.14 3.46
N MET A 11 1.44 6.02 2.42
CA MET A 11 2.66 6.82 2.26
C MET A 11 2.35 8.31 2.20
N SER A 12 1.27 8.71 1.52
CA SER A 12 0.85 10.11 1.45
C SER A 12 0.40 10.64 2.82
N SER A 13 -0.28 9.82 3.63
CA SER A 13 -0.65 10.20 5.01
C SER A 13 0.55 10.32 5.95
N LEU A 14 1.63 9.60 5.70
CA LEU A 14 2.89 9.72 6.45
C LEU A 14 3.66 10.98 6.04
N MET A 15 3.74 11.29 4.75
CA MET A 15 4.49 12.43 4.22
C MET A 15 3.90 13.79 4.59
N LYS A 16 2.57 13.92 4.67
CA LYS A 16 1.94 15.20 4.93
C LYS A 16 0.70 15.05 5.81
N GLU A 17 0.54 15.98 6.73
CA GLU A 17 -0.73 16.15 7.43
C GLU A 17 -1.80 16.63 6.44
N GLY A 18 -2.92 15.94 6.38
CA GLY A 18 -4.01 16.30 5.50
C GLY A 18 -5.18 15.34 5.59
N LYS A 19 -6.17 15.58 4.74
CA LYS A 19 -7.45 14.86 4.74
C LYS A 19 -7.31 13.34 4.73
N THR A 20 -6.31 12.80 4.03
CA THR A 20 -6.05 11.36 4.00
C THR A 20 -5.73 10.80 5.38
N ARG A 21 -4.91 11.50 6.16
CA ARG A 21 -4.56 11.09 7.53
C ARG A 21 -5.78 11.18 8.45
N GLU A 22 -6.58 12.25 8.30
CA GLU A 22 -7.83 12.43 9.05
C GLU A 22 -8.85 11.32 8.74
N ILE A 23 -8.98 10.91 7.48
CA ILE A 23 -9.90 9.85 7.07
C ILE A 23 -9.48 8.49 7.66
N ILE A 24 -8.18 8.18 7.65
CA ILE A 24 -7.68 6.91 8.19
C ILE A 24 -7.88 6.86 9.71
N LEU A 25 -7.46 7.91 10.42
CA LEU A 25 -7.55 7.95 11.88
C LEU A 25 -8.98 8.23 12.40
N GLY A 26 -9.89 8.66 11.52
CA GLY A 26 -11.28 8.95 11.90
C GLY A 26 -12.11 7.70 12.19
N GLY A 27 -11.67 6.52 11.76
CA GLY A 27 -12.35 5.24 12.04
C GLY A 27 -13.76 5.11 11.43
N GLU A 28 -14.15 5.99 10.50
CA GLU A 28 -15.50 5.97 9.91
C GLU A 28 -15.70 4.85 8.88
N HIS A 29 -14.60 4.20 8.46
CA HIS A 29 -14.58 3.23 7.37
C HIS A 29 -13.76 1.99 7.74
N ASP A 30 -14.17 0.84 7.20
CA ASP A 30 -13.42 -0.41 7.37
C ASP A 30 -12.33 -0.45 6.30
N LEU A 31 -11.08 -0.23 6.71
CA LEU A 31 -9.95 -0.11 5.80
C LEU A 31 -9.24 -1.45 5.64
N LEU A 32 -8.98 -1.85 4.41
CA LEU A 32 -8.34 -3.12 4.05
C LEU A 32 -7.10 -2.83 3.22
N SER A 33 -6.01 -3.56 3.47
CA SER A 33 -4.83 -3.47 2.60
C SER A 33 -4.07 -4.79 2.54
N PRO A 34 -3.48 -5.15 1.38
CA PRO A 34 -2.63 -6.32 1.26
C PRO A 34 -1.39 -6.28 2.17
N ASP A 35 -0.95 -7.43 2.66
CA ASP A 35 0.28 -7.60 3.46
C ASP A 35 1.55 -6.94 2.86
N PHE A 36 1.61 -6.80 1.53
CA PHE A 36 2.66 -6.12 0.79
C PHE A 36 2.90 -4.67 1.23
N LEU A 37 1.91 -3.99 1.82
CA LEU A 37 1.99 -2.60 2.24
C LEU A 37 3.23 -2.36 3.14
N ARG A 38 3.53 -3.27 4.07
CA ARG A 38 4.64 -3.12 5.03
C ARG A 38 5.98 -3.15 4.33
N ARG A 39 6.11 -4.02 3.32
CA ARG A 39 7.33 -4.15 2.52
C ARG A 39 7.59 -2.90 1.68
N GLU A 40 6.53 -2.30 1.14
CA GLU A 40 6.63 -1.12 0.31
C GLU A 40 6.93 0.14 1.12
N ILE A 41 6.33 0.31 2.30
CA ILE A 41 6.66 1.41 3.23
C ILE A 41 8.13 1.35 3.63
N LYS A 42 8.61 0.18 4.08
CA LYS A 42 10.02 0.00 4.48
C LYS A 42 11.00 0.28 3.35
N LYS A 43 10.62 -0.07 2.11
CA LYS A 43 11.44 0.22 0.92
C LYS A 43 11.55 1.73 0.65
N HIS A 44 10.54 2.49 1.02
CA HIS A 44 10.45 3.94 0.77
C HIS A 44 10.62 4.78 2.04
N GLU A 45 11.05 4.17 3.15
CA GLU A 45 11.15 4.80 4.47
C GLU A 45 12.03 6.06 4.45
N ASP A 46 13.26 5.95 3.94
CA ASP A 46 14.18 7.09 3.82
C ASP A 46 13.56 8.28 3.05
N LEU A 47 12.82 7.97 1.97
CA LEU A 47 12.15 8.98 1.15
C LEU A 47 10.97 9.63 1.89
N ILE A 48 10.26 8.86 2.71
CA ILE A 48 9.13 9.36 3.50
C ILE A 48 9.64 10.26 4.62
N LEU A 49 10.71 9.86 5.31
CA LEU A 49 11.35 10.66 6.35
C LEU A 49 11.84 12.01 5.80
N ASP A 50 12.58 11.99 4.69
CA ASP A 50 13.08 13.21 4.02
C ASP A 50 11.95 14.18 3.62
N LYS A 51 10.78 13.64 3.24
CA LYS A 51 9.62 14.46 2.83
C LYS A 51 8.69 14.87 3.96
N SER A 52 8.66 14.11 5.05
CA SER A 52 7.75 14.32 6.17
C SER A 52 8.31 15.25 7.24
N ASN A 53 9.63 15.48 7.26
CA ASN A 53 10.32 16.18 8.33
C ASN A 53 10.10 15.55 9.73
N LEU A 54 9.70 14.28 9.78
CA LEU A 54 9.55 13.51 11.00
C LEU A 54 10.89 12.92 11.43
N SER A 55 11.10 12.82 12.74
CA SER A 55 12.12 11.93 13.30
C SER A 55 11.75 10.47 13.09
N GLN A 56 12.74 9.57 13.18
CA GLN A 56 12.51 8.12 13.10
C GLN A 56 11.45 7.66 14.12
N ASP A 57 11.54 8.15 15.36
CA ASP A 57 10.64 7.75 16.43
C ASP A 57 9.20 8.23 16.16
N GLU A 58 9.03 9.46 15.69
CA GLU A 58 7.73 10.00 15.30
C GLU A 58 7.11 9.23 14.12
N PHE A 59 7.94 8.85 13.15
CA PHE A 59 7.52 8.04 12.02
C PHE A 59 7.01 6.67 12.45
N GLU A 60 7.75 5.95 13.31
CA GLU A 60 7.34 4.62 13.80
C GLU A 60 6.05 4.69 14.62
N ILE A 61 5.89 5.72 15.46
CA ILE A 61 4.66 5.95 16.22
C ILE A 61 3.49 6.19 15.27
N LEU A 62 3.65 7.11 14.30
CA LEU A 62 2.58 7.44 13.36
C LEU A 62 2.23 6.24 12.46
N LEU A 63 3.23 5.49 12.01
CA LEU A 63 3.03 4.27 11.22
C LEU A 63 2.24 3.24 12.02
N THR A 64 2.56 3.05 13.29
CA THR A 64 1.84 2.12 14.17
C THR A 64 0.37 2.52 14.29
N LEU A 65 0.08 3.79 14.59
CA LEU A 65 -1.28 4.32 14.70
C LEU A 65 -2.10 4.14 13.42
N LEU A 66 -1.49 4.41 12.25
CA LEU A 66 -2.18 4.24 10.97
C LEU A 66 -2.43 2.77 10.63
N LEU A 67 -1.54 1.86 11.05
CA LEU A 67 -1.70 0.43 10.79
C LEU A 67 -2.71 -0.24 11.72
N GLU A 68 -2.95 0.30 12.91
CA GLU A 68 -4.00 -0.19 13.82
C GLU A 68 -5.41 -0.02 13.23
N GLU A 69 -5.61 1.03 12.43
CA GLU A 69 -6.89 1.30 11.74
C GLU A 69 -7.07 0.51 10.43
N ILE A 70 -6.06 -0.27 10.01
CA ILE A 70 -6.08 -0.99 8.72
C ILE A 70 -6.03 -2.50 8.95
N GLU A 71 -7.06 -3.19 8.46
CA GLU A 71 -7.10 -4.65 8.40
C GLU A 71 -6.17 -5.14 7.28
N VAL A 72 -5.12 -5.87 7.67
CA VAL A 72 -4.16 -6.45 6.73
C VAL A 72 -4.65 -7.80 6.24
N VAL A 73 -4.86 -7.91 4.93
CA VAL A 73 -5.35 -9.13 4.27
C VAL A 73 -4.17 -9.89 3.64
N HIS A 74 -4.10 -11.20 3.87
CA HIS A 74 -3.04 -12.04 3.34
C HIS A 74 -3.33 -12.46 1.90
N VAL A 75 -2.27 -12.69 1.12
CA VAL A 75 -2.40 -13.10 -0.30
C VAL A 75 -3.26 -14.35 -0.45
N ASP A 76 -3.15 -15.29 0.49
CA ASP A 76 -3.90 -16.55 0.49
C ASP A 76 -5.42 -16.34 0.46
N ASP A 77 -5.92 -15.22 1.02
CA ASP A 77 -7.34 -14.90 1.09
C ASP A 77 -7.94 -14.48 -0.26
N TYR A 78 -7.10 -14.08 -1.23
CA TYR A 78 -7.54 -13.57 -2.53
C TYR A 78 -6.75 -14.14 -3.72
N GLU A 79 -5.96 -15.19 -3.50
CA GLU A 79 -5.11 -15.80 -4.53
C GLU A 79 -5.95 -16.31 -5.72
N ASP A 80 -7.12 -16.89 -5.44
CA ASP A 80 -8.05 -17.43 -6.45
C ASP A 80 -8.48 -16.34 -7.45
N LYS A 81 -8.61 -15.09 -6.99
CA LYS A 81 -8.98 -13.92 -7.80
C LYS A 81 -7.84 -13.38 -8.66
N LEU A 82 -6.57 -13.67 -8.33
CA LEU A 82 -5.43 -13.18 -9.11
C LEU A 82 -5.44 -13.69 -10.55
N SER A 83 -6.01 -14.87 -10.78
CA SER A 83 -6.16 -15.44 -12.12
C SER A 83 -7.07 -14.61 -13.03
N GLU A 84 -8.15 -14.05 -12.49
CA GLU A 84 -9.08 -13.15 -13.21
C GLU A 84 -8.45 -11.79 -13.46
N VAL A 85 -7.74 -11.25 -12.46
CA VAL A 85 -7.00 -10.00 -12.58
C VAL A 85 -6.00 -10.07 -13.74
N ARG A 86 -5.23 -11.17 -13.84
CA ARG A 86 -4.28 -11.37 -14.96
C ARG A 86 -4.95 -11.33 -16.33
N LYS A 87 -6.16 -11.89 -16.47
CA LYS A 87 -6.93 -11.84 -17.73
C LYS A 87 -7.39 -10.41 -18.05
N CYS A 88 -7.82 -9.65 -17.05
CA CYS A 88 -8.15 -8.22 -17.21
C CYS A 88 -6.92 -7.41 -17.65
N PHE A 89 -5.77 -7.62 -17.02
CA PHE A 89 -4.51 -6.97 -17.42
C PHE A 89 -4.05 -7.37 -18.83
N ALA A 90 -4.29 -8.61 -19.26
CA ALA A 90 -3.95 -9.05 -20.61
C ALA A 90 -4.78 -8.35 -21.70
N ARG A 91 -6.02 -7.95 -21.40
CA ARG A 91 -6.88 -7.19 -22.33
C ARG A 91 -6.43 -5.73 -22.50
N PHE A 92 -5.66 -5.20 -21.54
CA PHE A 92 -5.07 -3.85 -21.60
C PHE A 92 -3.81 -3.76 -22.48
N LYS A 93 -3.39 -4.84 -23.17
CA LYS A 93 -2.15 -4.92 -23.97
C LYS A 93 -2.20 -4.16 -25.30
N GLY A 94 -2.31 -2.84 -25.22
CA GLY A 94 -1.58 -1.92 -26.10
C GLY A 94 -0.22 -1.48 -25.51
N CYS A 95 0.11 -1.88 -24.28
CA CYS A 95 1.35 -1.51 -23.61
C CYS A 95 2.32 -2.71 -23.56
N SER A 96 3.51 -2.54 -24.13
CA SER A 96 4.55 -3.56 -24.23
C SER A 96 4.95 -4.12 -22.86
N LEU A 97 5.17 -5.44 -22.80
CA LEU A 97 5.67 -6.18 -21.63
C LEU A 97 7.02 -5.64 -21.09
N SER A 98 7.74 -4.82 -21.87
CA SER A 98 8.97 -4.15 -21.43
C SER A 98 8.71 -3.08 -20.37
N CYS A 99 7.56 -2.39 -20.38
CA CYS A 99 7.20 -1.42 -19.34
C CYS A 99 6.96 -2.07 -17.97
N PHE A 100 6.46 -3.31 -17.95
CA PHE A 100 6.14 -3.99 -16.69
C PHE A 100 7.40 -4.48 -15.96
N ARG A 101 8.49 -4.77 -16.68
CA ARG A 101 9.76 -5.21 -16.08
C ARG A 101 10.41 -4.17 -15.17
N ASN A 102 10.06 -2.89 -15.29
CA ASN A 102 10.58 -1.82 -14.42
C ASN A 102 9.69 -1.51 -13.19
N ARG A 103 8.47 -2.07 -13.12
CA ARG A 103 7.61 -2.06 -11.91
C ARG A 103 7.66 -3.40 -11.16
N ARG A 104 8.79 -4.12 -11.23
CA ARG A 104 9.02 -5.41 -10.55
C ARG A 104 9.25 -5.25 -9.03
N GLY A 105 8.28 -4.63 -8.35
CA GLY A 105 8.13 -4.71 -6.89
C GLY A 105 6.92 -5.55 -6.46
N LEU A 106 5.97 -5.81 -7.36
CA LEU A 106 4.62 -6.29 -7.02
C LEU A 106 4.37 -7.80 -7.25
N PHE A 107 5.33 -8.55 -7.78
CA PHE A 107 5.21 -10.00 -7.96
C PHE A 107 6.55 -10.70 -7.66
N ASN A 108 6.90 -10.80 -6.39
CA ASN A 108 7.78 -11.85 -5.88
C ASN A 108 6.93 -12.71 -4.93
N LEU A 109 6.09 -13.54 -5.53
CA LEU A 109 5.54 -14.76 -4.92
C LEU A 109 6.29 -15.92 -5.56
N GLU A 110 7.53 -16.11 -5.12
CA GLU A 110 8.27 -17.35 -5.28
C GLU A 110 9.05 -17.55 -3.97
N ARG A 111 8.40 -18.18 -2.99
CA ARG A 111 8.94 -19.30 -2.22
C ARG A 111 7.78 -20.13 -1.69
#